data_AF-A0AA37NPI5-F1
#
_entry.id   AF-A0AA37NPI5-F1
#
_cell.length_a   1.000
_cell.length_b   1.000
_cell.length_c   1.000
_cell.angle_alpha   90.00
_cell.angle_beta   90.00
_cell.angle_gamma   90.00
#
_symmetry.space_group_name_H-M   'P 1'
#
loop_
_entity.id
_entity.type
_entity.pdbx_description
1 polymer ?
#
loop_
_entity_poly.entity_id
_entity_poly.type
_entity_poly.pdbx_seq_one_letter_code
_entity_poly.pdbx_strand_id
1 'polypeptide(L)'
;MLGMVKRWSSLGGEPFEERLGECRWELAMVIPVSVFFQHSVGSLDGKTMKGNFYKCGDKLQTPHFLSWSPIGLERPMFHCPAFFGTLSFE
;
A
#
# COMPACT_ATOMS: atom_id res chain seq x y z
N MET A 1 -1.43 -4.41 17.74
CA MET A 1 -0.55 -4.39 16.55
C MET A 1 -1.03 -3.41 15.49
N LEU A 2 -2.27 -3.53 14.97
CA LEU A 2 -2.81 -2.60 13.97
C LEU A 2 -2.90 -1.13 14.44
N GLY A 3 -3.03 -0.89 15.74
CA GLY A 3 -3.02 0.45 16.34
C GLY A 3 -1.65 1.15 16.35
N MET A 4 -0.57 0.44 16.02
CA MET A 4 0.76 1.06 15.91
C MET A 4 0.99 1.74 14.56
N VAL A 5 0.27 1.31 13.52
CA VAL A 5 0.31 1.93 12.20
C VAL A 5 -0.51 3.22 12.25
N LYS A 6 0.16 4.36 12.14
CA LYS A 6 -0.54 5.66 12.05
C LYS A 6 -1.02 5.87 10.62
N ARG A 7 -2.21 6.44 10.48
CA ARG A 7 -2.85 6.72 9.19
C ARG A 7 -3.38 8.14 9.22
N TRP A 8 -3.24 8.85 8.10
CA TRP A 8 -3.84 10.16 7.88
C TRP A 8 -4.41 10.22 6.47
N SER A 9 -5.52 10.94 6.30
CA SER A 9 -6.23 11.09 5.04
C SER A 9 -6.77 12.51 4.94
N SER A 10 -6.63 13.13 3.78
CA SER A 10 -7.22 14.45 3.51
C SER A 10 -8.76 14.42 3.44
N LEU A 11 -9.37 13.24 3.36
CA LEU A 11 -10.82 13.04 3.32
C LEU A 11 -11.43 12.66 4.68
N GLY A 12 -10.63 12.71 5.76
CA GLY A 12 -11.04 12.29 7.09
C GLY A 12 -10.82 10.79 7.35
N GLY A 13 -11.14 10.35 8.57
CA GLY A 13 -10.91 8.99 9.06
C GLY A 13 -12.12 8.06 8.98
N GLU A 14 -13.30 8.60 8.71
CA GLU A 14 -14.55 7.84 8.68
C GLU A 14 -14.85 7.31 7.28
N PRO A 15 -15.42 6.09 7.15
CA PRO A 15 -15.91 5.57 5.88
C PRO A 15 -17.01 6.44 5.28
N PHE A 16 -17.08 6.49 3.95
CA PHE A 16 -18.14 7.17 3.22
C PHE A 16 -18.42 6.47 1.89
N GLU A 17 -19.62 6.65 1.35
CA GLU A 17 -20.01 6.15 0.02
C GLU A 17 -19.25 6.87 -1.11
N GLU A 18 -19.11 6.23 -2.27
CA GLU A 18 -18.47 6.85 -3.43
C GLU A 18 -19.11 8.22 -3.77
N ARG A 19 -18.26 9.24 -3.96
CA ARG A 19 -18.67 10.57 -4.40
C ARG A 19 -18.26 10.74 -5.85
N LEU A 20 -19.23 10.77 -6.76
CA LEU A 20 -18.98 10.92 -8.19
C LEU A 20 -18.44 12.31 -8.51
N GLY A 21 -17.53 12.39 -9.48
CA GLY A 21 -16.86 13.62 -9.90
C GLY A 21 -15.35 13.61 -9.62
N GLU A 22 -14.66 14.67 -10.02
CA GLU A 22 -13.22 14.81 -9.73
C GLU A 22 -13.00 14.94 -8.22
N CYS A 23 -12.19 14.05 -7.67
CA CYS A 23 -11.82 14.06 -6.26
C CYS A 23 -10.31 13.96 -6.12
N ARG A 24 -9.71 14.97 -5.50
CA ARG A 24 -8.29 14.97 -5.12
C ARG A 24 -8.15 14.63 -3.66
N TRP A 25 -7.24 13.73 -3.34
CA TRP A 25 -7.00 13.30 -1.98
C TRP A 25 -5.57 12.81 -1.80
N GLU A 26 -5.13 12.85 -0.55
CA GLU A 26 -3.84 12.37 -0.10
C GLU A 26 -4.04 11.41 1.08
N LEU A 27 -3.11 10.47 1.23
CA LEU A 27 -3.08 9.51 2.33
C LEU A 27 -1.64 9.28 2.76
N ALA A 28 -1.41 9.25 4.06
CA ALA A 28 -0.11 8.97 4.65
C ALA A 28 -0.19 7.81 5.65
N MET A 29 0.89 7.02 5.74
CA MET A 29 1.05 5.96 6.72
C MET A 29 2.43 6.04 7.39
N VAL A 30 2.46 5.76 8.69
CA VAL A 30 3.69 5.49 9.43
C VAL A 30 3.64 4.06 9.90
N ILE A 31 4.59 3.24 9.42
CA ILE A 31 4.65 1.79 9.65
C ILE A 31 5.90 1.51 10.50
N PRO A 32 5.77 1.33 11.83
CA PRO A 32 6.91 0.99 12.68
C PRO A 32 7.46 -0.40 12.33
N VAL A 33 8.79 -0.60 12.39
CA VAL A 33 9.44 -1.90 12.13
C VAL A 33 8.89 -3.07 12.98
N SER A 34 8.42 -2.77 14.20
CA SER A 34 7.84 -3.75 15.11
C SER A 34 6.52 -4.36 14.63
N VAL A 35 5.88 -3.79 13.59
CA VAL A 35 4.65 -4.36 13.03
C VAL A 35 4.89 -5.62 12.20
N PHE A 36 6.13 -5.88 11.79
CA PHE A 36 6.52 -7.12 11.13
C PHE A 36 6.64 -8.28 12.14
N PHE A 37 5.56 -8.60 12.83
CA PHE A 37 5.51 -9.46 14.02
C PHE A 37 6.02 -10.90 13.89
N GLN A 38 6.13 -11.40 12.66
CA GLN A 38 6.75 -12.70 12.38
C GLN A 38 8.28 -12.64 12.36
N HIS A 39 8.85 -11.44 12.48
CA HIS A 39 10.26 -11.15 12.37
C HIS A 39 10.69 -10.18 13.50
N SER A 40 11.97 -10.23 13.88
CA SER A 40 12.56 -9.23 14.77
C SER A 40 13.34 -8.22 13.93
N VAL A 41 12.63 -7.25 13.35
CA VAL A 41 13.24 -6.18 12.56
C VAL A 41 13.67 -5.04 13.50
N GLY A 42 14.99 -4.84 13.62
CA GLY A 42 15.59 -3.81 14.47
C GLY A 42 15.60 -2.42 13.82
N SER A 43 16.54 -2.18 12.89
CA SER A 43 16.61 -0.95 12.09
C SER A 43 16.30 -1.23 10.62
N LEU A 44 16.01 -0.19 9.84
CA LEU A 44 15.92 -0.26 8.37
C LEU A 44 17.23 0.14 7.69
N ASP A 45 18.16 0.76 8.42
CA ASP A 45 19.37 1.35 7.83
C ASP A 45 20.15 0.35 6.98
N GLY A 46 20.47 0.75 5.75
CA GLY A 46 21.19 -0.06 4.76
C GLY A 46 20.48 -1.34 4.29
N LYS A 47 19.21 -1.56 4.65
CA LYS A 47 18.48 -2.77 4.23
C LYS A 47 17.97 -2.64 2.81
N THR A 48 18.00 -3.75 2.09
CA THR A 48 17.27 -3.91 0.83
C THR A 48 16.08 -4.84 1.06
N MET A 49 14.89 -4.37 0.75
CA MET A 49 13.64 -5.12 0.85
C MET A 49 13.00 -5.29 -0.53
N LYS A 50 12.05 -6.22 -0.63
CA LYS A 50 11.24 -6.45 -1.83
C LYS A 50 9.80 -6.08 -1.53
N GLY A 51 9.19 -5.24 -2.36
CA GLY A 51 7.81 -4.82 -2.21
C GLY A 51 7.22 -4.21 -3.46
N ASN A 52 5.94 -3.84 -3.40
CA ASN A 52 5.24 -3.12 -4.47
C ASN A 52 4.13 -2.24 -3.86
N PHE A 53 3.62 -1.29 -4.62
CA PHE A 53 2.58 -0.33 -4.20
C PHE A 53 1.42 -0.37 -5.19
N TYR A 54 0.18 -0.30 -4.69
CA TYR A 54 -1.02 -0.56 -5.49
C TYR A 54 -2.09 0.53 -5.32
N LYS A 55 -2.94 0.68 -6.34
CA LYS A 55 -4.21 1.40 -6.26
C LYS A 55 -5.32 0.55 -6.87
N CYS A 56 -6.40 0.36 -6.12
CA CYS A 56 -7.59 -0.35 -6.58
C CYS A 56 -8.89 0.34 -6.18
N GLY A 57 -10.01 -0.19 -6.68
CA GLY A 57 -11.34 0.37 -6.53
C GLY A 57 -12.43 -0.59 -7.03
N ASP A 58 -12.42 -1.83 -6.56
CA ASP A 58 -13.22 -2.94 -7.10
C ASP A 58 -14.73 -2.67 -7.18
N LYS A 59 -15.26 -1.87 -6.23
CA LYS A 59 -16.68 -1.52 -6.11
C LYS A 59 -17.00 -0.08 -6.52
N LEU A 60 -16.02 0.68 -7.03
CA LEU A 60 -16.28 2.01 -7.57
C LEU A 60 -17.01 1.90 -8.91
N GLN A 61 -17.62 2.99 -9.36
CA GLN A 61 -18.31 3.05 -10.66
C GLN A 61 -17.42 2.54 -11.81
N THR A 62 -16.13 2.85 -11.77
CA THR A 62 -15.13 2.32 -12.69
C THR A 62 -14.05 1.53 -11.92
N PRO A 63 -14.15 0.19 -11.89
CA PRO A 63 -13.13 -0.66 -11.28
C PRO A 63 -11.78 -0.50 -11.96
N HIS A 64 -10.70 -0.56 -11.18
CA HIS A 64 -9.34 -0.40 -11.70
C HIS A 64 -8.31 -1.07 -10.79
N PHE A 65 -7.15 -1.40 -11.38
CA PHE A 65 -6.04 -2.08 -10.73
C PHE A 65 -4.71 -1.54 -11.26
N LEU A 66 -3.96 -0.81 -10.44
CA LEU A 66 -2.67 -0.22 -10.80
C LEU A 66 -1.57 -0.67 -9.84
N SER A 67 -0.34 -0.74 -10.34
CA SER A 67 0.86 -1.14 -9.59
C SER A 67 2.06 -0.27 -9.96
N TRP A 68 2.97 -0.04 -9.02
CA TRP A 68 4.26 0.62 -9.29
C TRP A 68 5.23 -0.27 -10.08
N SER A 69 5.55 -1.45 -9.57
CA SER A 69 6.33 -2.46 -10.31
C SER A 69 5.39 -3.30 -11.18
N PRO A 70 5.65 -3.47 -12.49
CA PRO A 70 4.76 -4.20 -13.40
C PRO A 70 4.50 -5.65 -12.99
N ILE A 71 3.25 -6.11 -13.16
CA ILE A 71 2.82 -7.49 -12.91
C ILE A 71 2.39 -8.13 -14.23
N GLY A 72 3.04 -9.23 -14.62
CA GLY A 72 2.82 -9.93 -15.88
C GLY A 72 1.89 -11.15 -15.77
N LEU A 73 0.84 -11.06 -14.94
CA LEU A 73 -0.14 -12.14 -14.77
C LEU A 73 -1.38 -11.90 -15.64
N GLU A 74 -2.03 -12.98 -16.08
CA GLU A 74 -3.20 -12.92 -16.98
C GLU A 74 -4.41 -12.17 -16.39
N ARG A 75 -4.49 -12.08 -15.06
CA ARG A 75 -5.58 -11.45 -14.33
C ARG A 75 -5.06 -10.61 -13.16
N PRO A 76 -5.80 -9.58 -12.70
CA PRO A 76 -5.40 -8.78 -11.55
C PRO A 76 -5.15 -9.64 -10.30
N MET A 77 -3.90 -9.66 -9.84
CA MET A 77 -3.47 -10.39 -8.66
C MET A 77 -2.26 -9.69 -8.03
N PHE A 78 -2.44 -9.11 -6.84
CA PHE A 78 -1.38 -8.36 -6.14
C PHE A 78 -0.54 -9.21 -5.18
N HIS A 79 -1.02 -10.39 -4.77
CA HIS A 79 -0.28 -11.29 -3.88
C HIS A 79 0.72 -12.14 -4.65
N CYS A 80 1.69 -11.50 -5.31
CA CYS A 80 2.64 -12.14 -6.23
C CYS A 80 4.09 -11.64 -5.99
N PRO A 81 4.81 -12.16 -4.97
CA PRO A 81 6.14 -11.68 -4.59
C PRO A 81 7.19 -11.69 -5.72
N ALA A 82 7.01 -12.54 -6.74
CA ALA A 82 7.86 -12.59 -7.93
C ALA A 82 7.93 -11.26 -8.71
N PHE A 83 6.92 -10.39 -8.59
CA PHE A 83 6.82 -9.10 -9.29
C PHE A 83 7.16 -7.89 -8.40
N PHE A 84 7.71 -8.13 -7.20
CA PHE A 84 8.12 -7.06 -6.31
C PHE A 84 9.35 -6.32 -6.84
N GLY A 85 9.28 -4.99 -6.84
CA GLY A 85 10.42 -4.11 -7.04
C GLY A 85 11.39 -4.17 -5.86
N THR A 86 12.49 -3.43 -5.97
CA THR A 86 13.53 -3.34 -4.95
C THR A 86 13.37 -2.02 -4.18
N LEU A 87 13.39 -2.10 -2.85
CA LEU A 87 13.32 -0.96 -1.93
C LEU A 87 14.65 -0.90 -1.16
N SER A 88 15.47 0.09 -1.45
CA SER A 88 16.77 0.29 -0.79
C SER A 88 16.64 1.42 0.23
N PHE A 89 16.83 1.09 1.50
CA PHE A 89 16.87 2.05 2.60
C PHE A 89 18.31 2.52 2.78
N GLU A 90 18.48 3.84 2.92
CA GLU A 90 19.79 4.49 3.20
C GLU A 90 20.39 4.01 4.52
#